data_AF-A0A7S2R577-F1
#
_entry.id   AF-A0A7S2R577-F1
#
_cell.length_a   1.000
_cell.length_b   1.000
_cell.length_c   1.000
_cell.angle_alpha   90.00
_cell.angle_beta   90.00
_cell.angle_gamma   90.00
#
_symmetry.space_group_name_H-M   'P 1'
#
loop_
_entity.id
_entity.type
_entity.pdbx_description
1 polymer ?
#
loop_
_entity_poly.entity_id
_entity_poly.type
_entity_poly.pdbx_seq_one_letter_code
_entity_poly.pdbx_strand_id
1 'polypeptide(L)'
;MDTDWEKDAGSFEGGQTANKPTGANDLGERTALVSSRLKSIYRKAVFPVEKRFRYDFFYESPFLTDVEFDSKPQVMLVGQYSVGKTSFIKYLLGRDFPGQRIGPEPTTDRFTVLLNGPEERTIPGNALSVHADFPFR
;
A
#
# COMPACT_ATOMS: atom_id res chain seq x y z
N MET A 1 1.79 -19.24 -35.82
CA MET A 1 2.24 -18.32 -34.74
C MET A 1 1.16 -18.44 -33.70
N ASP A 2 1.25 -19.50 -32.91
CA ASP A 2 0.15 -20.04 -32.14
C ASP A 2 0.41 -19.72 -30.67
N THR A 3 -0.56 -19.04 -30.08
CA THR A 3 -0.51 -18.45 -28.75
C THR A 3 -0.73 -19.52 -27.69
N ASP A 4 0.36 -19.96 -27.06
CA ASP A 4 0.42 -21.07 -26.09
C ASP A 4 0.02 -20.65 -24.65
N TRP A 5 -0.95 -19.74 -24.47
CA TRP A 5 -1.42 -19.34 -23.12
C TRP A 5 -2.50 -20.26 -22.56
N GLU A 6 -3.08 -21.12 -23.40
CA GLU A 6 -4.24 -21.95 -23.05
C GLU A 6 -3.84 -23.24 -22.29
N LYS A 7 -2.56 -23.65 -22.33
CA LYS A 7 -2.08 -24.88 -21.69
C LYS A 7 -1.74 -24.73 -20.20
N ASP A 8 -1.51 -23.52 -19.71
CA ASP A 8 -1.22 -23.28 -18.29
C ASP A 8 -2.48 -23.16 -17.42
N ALA A 9 -3.67 -23.20 -18.02
CA ALA A 9 -4.96 -23.10 -17.31
C ALA A 9 -5.54 -24.45 -16.84
N GLY A 10 -4.93 -25.57 -17.24
CA GLY A 10 -5.51 -26.91 -17.08
C GLY A 10 -4.80 -27.81 -16.07
N SER A 11 -4.86 -27.51 -14.77
CA SER A 11 -4.73 -28.53 -13.71
C SER A 11 -5.05 -27.95 -12.32
N PHE A 12 -6.33 -27.79 -12.02
CA PHE A 12 -6.80 -27.69 -10.64
C PHE A 12 -7.97 -28.66 -10.46
N GLU A 13 -7.64 -29.92 -10.17
CA GLU A 13 -8.60 -30.92 -9.73
C GLU A 13 -9.04 -30.61 -8.29
N GLY A 14 -10.35 -30.48 -8.10
CA GLY A 14 -10.98 -30.34 -6.80
C GLY A 14 -10.90 -31.65 -6.00
N GLY A 15 -10.31 -31.57 -4.80
CA GLY A 15 -10.35 -32.59 -3.76
C GLY A 15 -10.82 -31.97 -2.43
N GLN A 16 -11.64 -32.72 -1.70
CA GLN A 16 -12.66 -32.29 -0.74
C GLN A 16 -12.21 -32.01 0.71
N THR A 17 -13.06 -31.21 1.37
CA THR A 17 -13.57 -31.23 2.77
C THR A 17 -12.71 -30.85 4.00
N ALA A 18 -13.37 -30.03 4.83
CA ALA A 18 -13.17 -29.76 6.27
C ALA A 18 -12.08 -28.74 6.68
N ASN A 19 -12.47 -27.46 6.85
CA ASN A 19 -12.94 -26.90 8.13
C ASN A 19 -13.40 -25.46 7.88
N LYS A 20 -14.53 -25.02 8.44
CA LYS A 20 -15.01 -23.63 8.30
C LYS A 20 -14.14 -22.73 9.18
N PRO A 21 -13.29 -21.81 8.64
CA PRO A 21 -12.46 -20.98 9.50
C PRO A 21 -13.25 -19.77 9.98
N THR A 22 -13.08 -19.50 11.27
CA THR A 22 -13.67 -18.41 12.04
C THR A 22 -13.26 -17.05 11.46
N GLY A 23 -14.25 -16.18 11.24
CA GLY A 23 -14.26 -15.09 10.25
C GLY A 23 -13.36 -13.86 10.41
N ALA A 24 -12.20 -13.96 11.06
CA ALA A 24 -11.24 -12.83 11.16
C ALA A 24 -9.83 -13.16 10.64
N ASN A 25 -9.30 -14.36 10.91
CA ASN A 25 -7.94 -14.73 10.47
C ASN A 25 -7.88 -15.14 8.99
N ASP A 26 -8.99 -15.62 8.44
CA ASP A 26 -9.11 -16.10 7.05
C ASP A 26 -8.93 -14.99 6.01
N LEU A 27 -9.41 -13.76 6.28
CA LEU A 27 -9.28 -12.66 5.33
C LEU A 27 -7.82 -12.19 5.19
N GLY A 28 -7.10 -12.06 6.32
CA GLY A 28 -5.69 -11.67 6.32
C GLY A 28 -4.81 -12.67 5.59
N GLU A 29 -5.04 -13.97 5.81
CA GLU A 29 -4.33 -15.05 5.11
C GLU A 29 -4.62 -15.05 3.61
N ARG A 30 -5.87 -14.85 3.19
CA ARG A 30 -6.23 -14.72 1.77
C ARG A 30 -5.58 -13.52 1.11
N THR A 31 -5.59 -12.36 1.77
CA THR A 31 -4.93 -11.15 1.25
C THR A 31 -3.43 -11.38 1.10
N ALA A 32 -2.77 -11.97 2.11
CA ALA A 32 -1.35 -12.30 2.04
C ALA A 32 -1.03 -13.27 0.88
N LEU A 33 -1.87 -14.29 0.66
CA LEU A 33 -1.75 -15.19 -0.47
C LEU A 33 -1.83 -14.44 -1.80
N VAL A 34 -2.83 -13.58 -1.98
CA VAL A 34 -2.99 -12.77 -3.20
C VAL A 34 -1.79 -11.85 -3.42
N SER A 35 -1.35 -11.11 -2.39
CA SER A 35 -0.16 -10.25 -2.47
C SER A 35 1.09 -11.02 -2.88
N SER A 36 1.30 -12.22 -2.31
CA SER A 36 2.45 -13.06 -2.68
C SER A 36 2.43 -13.52 -4.15
N ARG A 37 1.23 -13.79 -4.69
CA ARG A 37 1.05 -14.16 -6.09
C ARG A 37 1.28 -12.98 -7.02
N LEU A 38 0.72 -11.81 -6.70
CA LEU A 38 0.96 -10.57 -7.47
C LEU A 38 2.45 -10.22 -7.53
N LYS A 39 3.15 -10.34 -6.40
CA LYS A 39 4.60 -10.15 -6.30
C LYS A 39 5.36 -11.12 -7.21
N SER A 40 4.97 -12.39 -7.25
CA SER A 40 5.57 -13.37 -8.16
C SER A 40 5.30 -13.05 -9.64
N ILE A 41 4.11 -12.56 -9.97
CA ILE A 41 3.75 -12.19 -11.36
C ILE A 41 4.57 -10.99 -11.80
N TYR A 42 4.64 -9.94 -10.98
CA TYR A 42 5.45 -8.75 -11.25
C TYR A 42 6.91 -9.12 -11.55
N ARG A 43 7.54 -9.92 -10.69
CA ARG A 43 8.94 -10.33 -10.86
C ARG A 43 9.21 -11.17 -12.11
N LYS A 44 8.27 -12.04 -12.49
CA LYS A 44 8.45 -12.97 -13.62
C LYS A 44 8.13 -12.33 -14.96
N ALA A 45 7.06 -11.54 -15.04
CA ALA A 45 6.51 -11.05 -16.30
C ALA A 45 6.79 -9.56 -16.54
N VAL A 46 6.63 -8.72 -15.52
CA VAL A 46 6.65 -7.25 -15.69
C VAL A 46 8.06 -6.69 -15.53
N PHE A 47 8.76 -7.06 -14.46
CA PHE A 47 10.10 -6.56 -14.15
C PHE A 47 11.13 -6.74 -15.28
N PRO A 48 11.21 -7.89 -16.00
CA PRO A 48 12.14 -8.03 -17.12
C PRO A 48 11.85 -7.08 -18.28
N VAL A 49 10.57 -6.76 -18.51
CA VAL A 49 10.13 -5.85 -19.57
C VAL A 49 10.47 -4.42 -19.19
N GLU A 50 10.15 -3.99 -17.96
CA GLU A 50 10.50 -2.65 -17.46
C GLU A 50 12.00 -2.40 -17.55
N LYS A 51 12.81 -3.38 -17.15
CA LYS A 51 14.28 -3.28 -17.22
C LYS A 51 14.80 -3.24 -18.65
N ARG A 52 14.23 -4.03 -19.56
CA ARG A 52 14.63 -4.07 -20.97
C ARG A 52 14.33 -2.75 -21.68
N PHE A 53 13.21 -2.13 -21.38
CA PHE A 53 12.79 -0.87 -22.00
C PHE A 53 13.18 0.38 -21.20
N ARG A 54 13.95 0.22 -20.11
CA ARG A 54 14.41 1.33 -19.24
C ARG A 54 13.25 2.21 -18.79
N TYR A 55 12.17 1.55 -18.36
CA TYR A 55 10.93 2.24 -17.95
C TYR A 55 11.19 3.21 -16.78
N ASP A 56 12.16 2.88 -15.91
CA ASP A 56 12.68 3.72 -14.84
C ASP A 56 13.14 5.10 -15.31
N PHE A 57 13.68 5.19 -16.53
CA PHE A 57 14.22 6.43 -17.08
C PHE A 57 13.13 7.34 -17.68
N PHE A 58 12.03 6.78 -18.18
CA PHE A 58 11.01 7.54 -18.89
C PHE A 58 9.94 8.13 -17.99
N TYR A 59 9.58 7.44 -16.91
CA TYR A 59 8.44 7.81 -16.06
C TYR A 59 8.85 8.29 -14.66
N GLU A 60 10.16 8.36 -14.36
CA GLU A 60 10.69 8.60 -13.00
C GLU A 60 10.07 7.65 -11.95
N SER A 61 9.49 6.52 -12.40
CA SER A 61 8.89 5.53 -11.53
C SER A 61 9.95 4.51 -11.18
N PRO A 62 10.40 4.44 -9.91
CA PRO A 62 11.27 3.36 -9.49
C PRO A 62 10.58 2.00 -9.67
N PHE A 63 11.38 0.95 -9.82
CA PHE A 63 10.86 -0.42 -9.87
C PHE A 63 10.10 -0.74 -8.58
N LEU A 64 9.00 -1.46 -8.72
CA LEU A 64 8.19 -1.80 -7.56
C LEU A 64 8.98 -2.67 -6.59
N THR A 65 8.89 -2.32 -5.31
CA THR A 65 9.54 -3.03 -4.24
C THR A 65 8.56 -3.86 -3.43
N ASP A 66 9.09 -4.87 -2.76
CA ASP A 66 8.34 -5.75 -1.87
C ASP A 66 7.46 -4.99 -0.87
N VAL A 67 7.98 -3.87 -0.36
CA VAL A 67 7.33 -3.00 0.62
C VAL A 67 6.02 -2.43 0.09
N GLU A 68 5.89 -2.17 -1.21
CA GLU A 68 4.66 -1.64 -1.79
C GLU A 68 3.55 -2.70 -1.80
N PHE A 69 3.90 -3.96 -2.05
CA PHE A 69 2.95 -5.08 -2.00
C PHE A 69 2.56 -5.45 -0.56
N ASP A 70 3.51 -5.33 0.36
CA ASP A 70 3.35 -5.72 1.77
C ASP A 70 2.80 -4.56 2.63
N SER A 71 2.68 -3.35 2.06
CA SER A 71 2.18 -2.16 2.76
C SER A 71 0.70 -2.25 3.13
N LYS A 72 0.33 -1.57 4.21
CA LYS A 72 -1.07 -1.44 4.62
C LYS A 72 -1.82 -0.53 3.63
N PRO A 73 -3.12 -0.77 3.39
CA PRO A 73 -3.94 0.12 2.58
C PRO A 73 -3.84 1.57 3.06
N GLN A 74 -3.68 2.49 2.11
CA GLN A 74 -3.51 3.92 2.38
C GLN A 74 -4.75 4.70 1.95
N VAL A 75 -5.10 5.73 2.72
CA VAL A 75 -6.21 6.65 2.41
C VAL A 75 -5.64 8.06 2.30
N MET A 76 -5.83 8.69 1.14
CA MET A 76 -5.41 10.06 0.90
C MET A 76 -6.62 11.00 0.94
N LEU A 77 -6.55 12.02 1.81
CA LEU A 77 -7.58 13.05 1.91
C LEU A 77 -7.17 14.29 1.11
N VAL A 78 -7.90 14.57 0.04
CA VAL A 78 -7.69 15.74 -0.82
C VAL A 78 -8.85 16.72 -0.64
N GLY A 79 -8.54 18.01 -0.58
CA GLY A 79 -9.57 19.05 -0.48
C GLY A 79 -8.97 20.42 -0.19
N GLN A 80 -9.74 21.46 -0.50
CA GLN A 80 -9.35 22.86 -0.28
C GLN A 80 -9.08 23.19 1.20
N TYR A 81 -8.50 24.36 1.45
CA TYR A 81 -8.24 24.83 2.81
C TYR A 81 -9.52 24.86 3.64
N SER A 82 -9.39 24.50 4.93
CA SER A 82 -10.46 24.62 5.92
C SER A 82 -11.77 23.84 5.67
N VAL A 83 -11.78 22.86 4.76
CA VAL A 83 -12.94 21.95 4.54
C VAL A 83 -13.06 20.81 5.56
N GLY A 84 -12.31 20.86 6.67
CA GLY A 84 -12.42 19.89 7.77
C GLY A 84 -11.62 18.59 7.62
N LYS A 85 -10.59 18.53 6.75
CA LYS A 85 -9.74 17.33 6.58
C LYS A 85 -9.14 16.83 7.91
N THR A 86 -8.54 17.74 8.68
CA THR A 86 -7.94 17.43 10.00
C THR A 86 -9.02 16.97 10.98
N SER A 87 -10.17 17.62 10.97
CA SER A 87 -11.32 17.25 11.81
C SER A 87 -11.89 15.88 11.45
N PHE A 88 -11.93 15.53 10.16
CA PHE A 88 -12.38 14.22 9.69
C PHE A 88 -11.47 13.10 10.16
N ILE A 89 -10.15 13.28 10.09
CA ILE A 89 -9.18 12.32 10.65
C ILE A 89 -9.40 12.17 12.17
N LYS A 90 -9.49 13.28 12.90
CA LYS A 90 -9.74 13.27 14.34
C LYS A 90 -11.05 12.54 14.68
N TYR A 91 -12.10 12.76 13.87
CA TYR A 91 -13.37 12.07 14.02
C TYR A 91 -13.23 10.55 13.83
N LEU A 92 -12.51 10.10 12.79
CA LEU A 92 -12.26 8.67 12.55
C LEU A 92 -11.41 8.02 13.65
N LEU A 93 -10.41 8.73 14.18
CA LEU A 93 -9.53 8.21 15.22
C LEU A 93 -10.17 8.26 16.62
N GLY A 94 -11.22 9.08 16.82
CA GLY A 94 -11.86 9.31 18.12
C GLY A 94 -10.95 10.01 19.15
N ARG A 95 -9.77 10.48 18.73
CA ARG A 95 -8.75 11.06 19.60
C ARG A 95 -7.90 12.06 18.83
N ASP A 96 -7.18 12.87 19.59
CA ASP A 96 -6.19 13.80 19.08
C ASP A 96 -4.94 13.06 18.56
N PHE A 97 -4.29 13.62 17.54
CA PHE A 97 -3.07 13.06 16.95
C PHE A 97 -1.93 14.09 16.88
N PRO A 98 -0.65 13.65 16.96
CA PRO A 98 0.49 14.55 16.92
C PRO A 98 0.55 15.41 15.65
N GLY A 99 0.95 16.66 15.78
CA GLY A 99 1.12 17.57 14.64
C GLY A 99 -0.16 18.17 14.08
N GLN A 100 -1.34 17.85 14.63
CA GLN A 100 -2.57 18.52 14.23
C GLN A 100 -2.55 20.00 14.65
N ARG A 101 -2.90 20.88 13.71
CA ARG A 101 -3.29 22.27 13.99
C ARG A 101 -4.67 22.48 13.38
N ILE A 102 -5.67 22.69 14.22
CA ILE A 102 -7.03 23.02 13.80
C ILE A 102 -7.23 24.49 14.18
N GLY A 103 -7.22 25.37 13.19
CA GLY A 103 -7.42 26.81 13.38
C GLY A 103 -8.08 27.42 12.13
N PRO A 104 -8.69 28.61 12.25
CA PRO A 104 -9.34 29.30 11.14
C PRO A 104 -8.37 29.72 10.03
N GLU A 105 -7.08 29.84 10.36
CA GLU A 105 -5.99 30.12 9.43
C GLU A 105 -5.55 28.86 8.66
N PRO A 106 -4.95 28.99 7.45
CA PRO A 106 -4.39 27.86 6.71
C PRO A 106 -3.34 27.13 7.57
N THR A 107 -3.74 25.99 8.12
CA THR A 107 -3.02 25.33 9.22
C THR A 107 -2.29 24.05 8.77
N THR A 108 -2.41 23.68 7.50
CA THR A 108 -1.74 22.50 6.91
C THR A 108 -1.03 22.92 5.62
N ASP A 109 0.24 23.31 5.74
CA ASP A 109 1.14 23.70 4.63
C ASP A 109 1.98 22.52 4.11
N ARG A 110 1.82 21.32 4.71
CA ARG A 110 2.70 20.16 4.48
C ARG A 110 1.91 18.86 4.34
N PHE A 111 2.42 17.95 3.52
CA PHE A 111 1.96 16.57 3.49
C PHE A 111 2.29 15.88 4.82
N THR A 112 1.27 15.29 5.45
CA THR A 112 1.40 14.57 6.72
C THR A 112 0.88 13.16 6.55
N VAL A 113 1.69 12.18 6.96
CA VAL A 113 1.32 10.76 6.95
C VAL A 113 1.09 10.33 8.39
N LEU A 114 -0.07 9.72 8.66
CA LEU A 114 -0.37 9.13 9.96
C LEU A 114 -0.15 7.63 9.88
N LEU A 115 0.80 7.16 10.68
CA LEU A 115 1.20 5.76 10.74
C LEU A 115 0.89 5.20 12.13
N ASN A 116 0.37 3.99 12.18
CA ASN A 116 0.20 3.27 13.44
C ASN A 116 1.57 2.79 13.96
N GLY A 117 1.87 3.08 15.23
CA GLY A 117 3.10 2.68 15.89
C GLY A 117 2.86 2.40 17.39
N PRO A 118 3.84 1.78 18.07
CA PRO A 118 3.73 1.45 19.49
C PRO A 118 3.75 2.69 20.39
N GLU A 119 4.39 3.77 19.93
CA GLU A 119 4.53 5.03 20.64
C GLU A 119 4.12 6.20 19.77
N GLU A 120 3.63 7.26 20.40
CA GLU A 120 3.37 8.53 19.71
C GLU A 120 4.67 9.26 19.41
N ARG A 121 5.05 9.26 18.14
CA ARG A 121 6.26 9.93 17.67
C ARG A 121 6.01 10.61 16.33
N THR A 122 6.71 11.71 16.13
CA THR A 122 6.73 12.41 14.84
C THR A 122 8.03 12.08 14.12
N ILE A 123 7.93 11.57 12.90
CA ILE A 123 9.08 11.27 12.04
C ILE A 123 9.18 12.39 10.99
N PRO A 124 10.33 13.07 10.86
CA PRO A 124 10.50 14.09 9.83
C PRO A 124 10.52 13.46 8.43
N GLY A 125 10.00 14.18 7.43
CA GLY A 125 9.78 13.63 6.08
C GLY A 125 11.06 13.11 5.40
N ASN A 126 12.20 13.73 5.67
CA ASN A 126 13.50 13.27 5.15
C ASN A 126 13.93 11.90 5.73
N ALA A 127 13.60 11.61 6.99
CA ALA A 127 13.85 10.31 7.60
C ALA A 127 12.82 9.27 7.13
N LEU A 128 11.58 9.71 6.85
CA LEU A 128 10.54 8.85 6.33
C LEU A 128 10.84 8.38 4.90
N SER A 129 11.41 9.24 4.05
CA SER A 129 11.66 8.91 2.65
C SER A 129 12.79 7.90 2.41
N VAL A 130 13.74 7.84 3.35
CA VAL A 130 14.84 6.85 3.30
C VAL A 130 14.52 5.57 4.07
N HIS A 131 13.38 5.51 4.75
CA HIS A 131 13.03 4.37 5.60
C HIS A 131 12.70 3.15 4.74
N ALA A 132 13.42 2.05 4.95
CA ALA A 132 13.29 0.86 4.10
C ALA A 132 11.91 0.17 4.21
N ASP A 133 11.26 0.27 5.36
CA ASP A 133 10.01 -0.44 5.66
C ASP A 133 8.74 0.30 5.24
N PHE A 134 8.87 1.53 4.73
CA PHE A 134 7.73 2.35 4.34
C PHE A 134 7.76 2.71 2.85
N PRO A 135 6.60 2.72 2.17
CA PRO A 135 6.52 2.99 0.73
C PRO A 135 6.47 4.50 0.43
N PHE A 136 7.41 5.29 0.96
CA PHE A 136 7.40 6.77 0.85
C PHE A 136 8.66 7.35 0.19
N ARG A 137 9.15 6.72 -0.89
CA ARG A 137 10.34 7.17 -1.61
C ARG A 137 10.09 8.31 -2.58
#